data_AF-A0A9D7MQA3-F1
#
_entry.id   AF-A0A9D7MQA3-F1
#
_cell.length_a   1.000
_cell.length_b   1.000
_cell.length_c   1.000
_cell.angle_alpha   90.00
_cell.angle_beta   90.00
_cell.angle_gamma   90.00
#
_symmetry.space_group_name_H-M   'P 1'
#
loop_
_entity.id
_entity.type
_entity.pdbx_description
1 polymer ?
#
loop_
_entity_poly.entity_id
_entity_poly.type
_entity_poly.pdbx_seq_one_letter_code
_entity_poly.pdbx_strand_id
1 'polypeptide(L)'
;MKGMLDFLEKAGLVKKDTPEEPVATAPAPIDAGAASSPVEPPPVVEAPTPTAGPGVPLNLDAIYANGGVAPSMYPAERLLRLLDGLSAMDDATRLMAVRAMDAADESWSIEDPLADAAAKTLALAAHAQQLQANVQALQGQTQTRLDAIAARQEQVVGDIRKQITELEALVARELSRAAADTATQQAELKAAQDQTARELGEIARLSQRLQSLSGQFGAPTPATKE
;
A
#
# COMPACT_ATOMS: atom_id res chain seq x y z
N MET A 1 6.47 -39.17 -6.93
CA MET A 1 6.30 -37.77 -6.48
C MET A 1 5.37 -37.66 -5.27
N LYS A 2 5.59 -38.43 -4.19
CA LYS A 2 4.70 -38.43 -3.00
C LYS A 2 5.38 -37.88 -1.74
N GLY A 3 6.71 -38.00 -1.64
CA GLY A 3 7.48 -37.49 -0.50
C GLY A 3 7.71 -35.97 -0.45
N MET A 4 7.43 -35.23 -1.53
CA MET A 4 7.61 -33.77 -1.52
C MET A 4 6.44 -33.05 -0.82
N LEU A 5 5.25 -33.66 -0.83
CA LEU A 5 4.06 -33.15 -0.14
C LEU A 5 4.18 -33.33 1.38
N ASP A 6 4.66 -34.49 1.84
CA ASP A 6 4.85 -34.77 3.28
C ASP A 6 5.92 -33.86 3.91
N PHE A 7 6.92 -33.42 3.14
CA PHE A 7 7.94 -32.49 3.61
C PHE A 7 7.39 -31.07 3.81
N LEU A 8 6.50 -30.63 2.91
CA LEU A 8 5.84 -29.32 2.99
C LEU A 8 4.79 -29.28 4.11
N GLU A 9 4.18 -30.42 4.45
CA GLU A 9 3.29 -30.56 5.60
C GLU A 9 4.06 -30.48 6.92
N LYS A 10 5.20 -31.16 7.03
CA LYS A 10 6.04 -31.16 8.24
C LYS A 10 6.73 -29.82 8.51
N ALA A 11 6.97 -29.04 7.45
CA ALA A 11 7.45 -27.67 7.54
C ALA A 11 6.33 -26.64 7.82
N GLY A 12 5.06 -27.07 7.88
CA GLY A 12 3.91 -26.22 8.16
C GLY A 12 3.45 -25.33 7.00
N LEU A 13 3.91 -25.60 5.77
CA LEU A 13 3.59 -24.78 4.58
C LEU A 13 2.32 -25.21 3.85
N VAL A 14 1.73 -26.39 4.16
CA VAL A 14 0.49 -26.85 3.52
C VAL A 14 -0.42 -27.47 4.58
N LYS A 15 -1.65 -26.94 4.71
CA LYS A 15 -2.75 -27.58 5.44
C LYS A 15 -3.74 -28.16 4.43
N LYS A 16 -4.07 -29.44 4.57
CA LYS A 16 -5.17 -30.06 3.83
C LYS A 16 -6.48 -29.76 4.56
N ASP A 17 -7.32 -28.90 3.99
CA ASP A 17 -8.72 -28.81 4.40
C ASP A 17 -9.42 -30.12 4.03
N THR A 18 -9.83 -30.86 5.05
CA THR A 18 -10.77 -31.98 4.95
C THR A 18 -12.09 -31.46 5.53
N PRO A 19 -13.22 -31.55 4.82
CA PRO A 19 -14.47 -30.97 5.30
C PRO A 19 -15.15 -31.92 6.30
N GLU A 20 -15.32 -31.48 7.55
CA GLU A 20 -16.25 -32.12 8.48
C GLU A 20 -16.71 -31.12 9.56
N GLU A 21 -17.95 -30.65 9.43
CA GLU A 21 -18.84 -30.25 10.54
C GLU A 21 -19.49 -31.52 11.14
N PRO A 22 -20.23 -31.47 12.27
CA PRO A 22 -20.10 -30.66 13.49
C PRO A 22 -20.39 -31.47 14.79
N VAL A 23 -19.82 -31.14 15.97
CA VAL A 23 -20.53 -31.35 17.27
C VAL A 23 -20.04 -30.37 18.34
N ALA A 24 -20.99 -29.78 19.06
CA ALA A 24 -20.89 -28.88 20.21
C ALA A 24 -20.26 -29.49 21.48
N THR A 25 -19.71 -28.66 22.38
CA THR A 25 -20.23 -28.29 23.74
C THR A 25 -19.08 -27.72 24.62
N ALA A 26 -19.32 -26.58 25.30
CA ALA A 26 -18.44 -25.88 26.26
C ALA A 26 -18.53 -26.50 27.70
N PRO A 27 -17.77 -26.10 28.77
CA PRO A 27 -17.59 -24.72 29.28
C PRO A 27 -16.18 -24.32 29.85
N ALA A 28 -16.09 -23.01 30.19
CA ALA A 28 -14.98 -22.09 30.56
C ALA A 28 -14.35 -22.28 31.99
N PRO A 29 -13.52 -21.38 32.61
CA PRO A 29 -12.99 -20.04 32.20
C PRO A 29 -11.50 -19.71 32.60
N ILE A 30 -11.10 -18.43 32.35
CA ILE A 30 -9.97 -17.57 32.87
C ILE A 30 -8.52 -17.92 32.44
N ASP A 31 -7.61 -17.02 32.02
CA ASP A 31 -7.50 -15.55 31.91
C ASP A 31 -6.36 -15.17 30.94
N ALA A 32 -6.40 -13.94 30.41
CA ALA A 32 -5.32 -13.11 29.85
C ALA A 32 -4.56 -13.55 28.57
N GLY A 33 -4.83 -12.82 27.47
CA GLY A 33 -3.97 -12.78 26.28
C GLY A 33 -4.74 -12.26 25.07
N ALA A 34 -5.06 -10.97 25.07
CA ALA A 34 -5.87 -10.29 24.05
C ALA A 34 -5.38 -10.59 22.63
N ALA A 35 -6.12 -11.46 21.93
CA ALA A 35 -5.95 -11.73 20.53
C ALA A 35 -6.42 -10.51 19.73
N SER A 36 -5.49 -9.91 18.97
CA SER A 36 -5.80 -8.89 17.98
C SER A 36 -6.81 -9.45 16.98
N SER A 37 -8.05 -8.96 17.06
CA SER A 37 -9.07 -9.20 16.05
C SER A 37 -8.56 -8.75 14.67
N PRO A 38 -8.94 -9.45 13.58
CA PRO A 38 -8.65 -9.00 12.23
C PRO A 38 -9.26 -7.61 12.05
N VAL A 39 -8.43 -6.62 11.68
CA VAL A 39 -8.92 -5.30 11.29
C VAL A 39 -9.77 -5.50 10.05
N GLU A 40 -11.09 -5.46 10.26
CA GLU A 40 -12.10 -5.34 9.23
C GLU A 40 -11.71 -4.14 8.34
N PRO A 41 -11.70 -4.30 7.00
CA PRO A 41 -11.44 -3.18 6.12
C PRO A 41 -12.46 -2.08 6.46
N PRO A 42 -12.05 -0.80 6.52
CA PRO A 42 -12.97 0.27 6.81
C PRO A 42 -14.15 0.18 5.83
N PRO A 43 -15.38 0.50 6.27
CA PRO A 43 -16.51 0.54 5.36
C PRO A 43 -16.09 1.40 4.18
N VAL A 44 -16.23 0.84 2.99
CA VAL A 44 -16.10 1.60 1.75
C VAL A 44 -17.21 2.63 1.82
N VAL A 45 -16.91 3.80 2.38
CA VAL A 45 -17.80 4.94 2.32
C VAL A 45 -17.97 5.15 0.83
N GLU A 46 -19.18 4.89 0.37
CA GLU A 46 -19.57 5.00 -1.03
C GLU A 46 -19.00 6.32 -1.51
N ALA A 47 -17.98 6.25 -2.38
CA ALA A 47 -17.35 7.43 -2.92
C ALA A 47 -18.49 8.27 -3.52
N PRO A 48 -18.57 9.58 -3.25
CA PRO A 48 -19.60 10.41 -3.86
C PRO A 48 -19.55 10.11 -5.35
N THR A 49 -20.67 9.59 -5.88
CA THR A 49 -20.82 9.22 -7.28
C THR A 49 -20.24 10.38 -8.09
N PRO A 50 -19.28 10.11 -9.00
CA PRO A 50 -18.59 11.17 -9.70
C PRO A 50 -19.64 12.01 -10.40
N THR A 51 -19.82 13.25 -9.92
CA THR A 51 -20.57 14.25 -10.66
C THR A 51 -19.90 14.34 -12.03
N ALA A 52 -20.74 14.13 -13.04
CA ALA A 52 -20.41 14.03 -14.45
C ALA A 52 -19.10 14.72 -14.85
N GLY A 53 -18.22 13.97 -15.53
CA GLY A 53 -16.89 14.43 -15.93
C GLY A 53 -16.90 15.74 -16.74
N PRO A 54 -15.73 16.39 -16.88
CA PRO A 54 -15.61 17.66 -17.59
C PRO A 54 -16.19 17.52 -19.01
N GLY A 55 -17.23 18.31 -19.31
CA GLY A 55 -17.89 18.33 -20.62
C GLY A 55 -19.34 17.84 -20.65
N VAL A 56 -19.90 17.35 -19.54
CA VAL A 56 -21.34 17.06 -19.49
C VAL A 56 -22.13 18.35 -19.32
N PRO A 57 -23.11 18.64 -20.21
CA PRO A 57 -23.91 19.85 -20.13
C PRO A 57 -24.71 19.89 -18.82
N LEU A 58 -24.89 21.10 -18.28
CA LEU A 58 -25.67 21.33 -17.07
C LEU A 58 -27.13 20.88 -17.31
N ASN A 59 -27.59 19.91 -16.53
CA ASN A 59 -28.97 19.44 -16.62
C ASN A 59 -29.87 20.30 -15.71
N LEU A 60 -30.42 21.36 -16.28
CA LEU A 60 -31.28 22.31 -15.57
C LEU A 60 -32.58 21.66 -15.06
N ASP A 61 -33.19 20.78 -15.85
CA ASP A 61 -34.43 20.09 -15.47
C ASP A 61 -34.23 19.26 -14.20
N ALA A 62 -33.10 18.56 -14.10
CA ALA A 62 -32.74 17.81 -12.90
C ALA A 62 -32.48 18.75 -11.70
N ILE A 63 -31.83 19.89 -11.90
CA ILE A 63 -31.56 20.86 -10.84
C ILE A 63 -32.86 21.45 -10.29
N TYR A 64 -33.78 21.83 -11.18
CA TYR A 64 -35.09 22.35 -10.80
C TYR A 64 -35.94 21.29 -10.09
N ALA A 65 -35.97 20.07 -10.60
CA ALA A 65 -36.68 18.96 -9.95
C ALA A 65 -36.12 18.66 -8.55
N ASN A 66 -34.79 18.60 -8.39
CA ASN A 66 -34.14 18.38 -7.10
C ASN A 66 -34.38 19.56 -6.12
N GLY A 67 -34.49 20.78 -6.65
CA GLY A 67 -34.85 21.97 -5.88
C GLY A 67 -36.35 22.09 -5.56
N GLY A 68 -37.18 21.12 -6.00
CA GLY A 68 -38.63 21.13 -5.77
C GLY A 68 -39.39 22.17 -6.58
N VAL A 69 -38.81 22.67 -7.67
CA VAL A 69 -39.48 23.63 -8.56
C VAL A 69 -40.54 22.90 -9.38
N ALA A 70 -41.80 23.26 -9.18
CA ALA A 70 -42.90 22.71 -9.96
C ALA A 70 -42.87 23.23 -11.42
N PRO A 71 -43.31 22.45 -12.41
CA PRO A 71 -43.48 22.95 -13.77
C PRO A 71 -44.45 24.15 -13.80
N SER A 72 -43.98 25.29 -14.30
CA SER A 72 -44.81 26.48 -14.47
C SER A 72 -45.52 26.50 -15.82
N MET A 73 -46.79 26.88 -15.82
CA MET A 73 -47.57 27.14 -17.05
C MET A 73 -47.03 28.39 -17.80
N TYR A 74 -46.44 29.32 -17.05
CA TYR A 74 -45.83 30.56 -17.55
C TYR A 74 -44.38 30.65 -17.07
N PRO A 75 -43.47 29.89 -17.72
CA PRO A 75 -42.09 29.80 -17.27
C PRO A 75 -41.30 31.09 -17.53
N ALA A 76 -40.36 31.40 -16.66
CA ALA A 76 -39.49 32.58 -16.73
C ALA A 76 -38.73 32.69 -18.06
N GLU A 77 -38.34 31.58 -18.68
CA GLU A 77 -37.62 31.55 -19.95
C GLU A 77 -38.46 32.10 -21.11
N ARG A 78 -39.79 32.00 -21.01
CA ARG A 78 -40.70 32.62 -21.99
C ARG A 78 -40.65 34.14 -21.88
N LEU A 79 -40.66 34.67 -20.66
CA LEU A 79 -40.52 36.10 -20.41
C LEU A 79 -39.13 36.59 -20.83
N LEU A 80 -38.06 35.86 -20.51
CA LEU A 80 -36.70 36.20 -20.94
C LEU A 80 -36.60 36.26 -22.47
N ARG A 81 -37.14 35.27 -23.20
CA ARG A 81 -37.15 35.30 -24.67
C ARG A 81 -37.94 36.47 -25.25
N LEU A 82 -39.03 36.86 -24.59
CA LEU A 82 -39.80 38.05 -24.99
C LEU A 82 -38.97 39.32 -24.77
N LEU A 83 -38.32 39.45 -23.61
CA LEU A 83 -37.44 40.58 -23.32
C LEU A 83 -36.27 40.63 -24.28
N ASP A 84 -35.69 39.48 -24.68
CA ASP A 84 -34.63 39.40 -25.69
C ASP A 84 -35.13 39.86 -27.07
N GLY A 85 -36.37 39.51 -27.44
CA GLY A 85 -37.02 39.99 -28.67
C GLY A 85 -37.27 41.51 -28.67
N LEU A 86 -37.47 42.09 -27.48
CA LEU A 86 -37.60 43.54 -27.27
C LEU A 86 -36.25 44.23 -26.99
N SER A 87 -35.12 43.54 -27.21
CA SER A 87 -33.78 44.05 -26.89
C SER A 87 -33.41 45.36 -27.57
N ALA A 88 -33.98 45.65 -28.74
CA ALA A 88 -33.76 46.89 -29.48
C ALA A 88 -34.46 48.13 -28.87
N MET A 89 -35.38 47.93 -27.92
CA MET A 89 -36.08 49.01 -27.22
C MET A 89 -35.35 49.36 -25.92
N ASP A 90 -35.47 50.62 -25.49
CA ASP A 90 -35.02 51.02 -24.16
C ASP A 90 -35.84 50.35 -23.04
N ASP A 91 -35.25 50.30 -21.85
CA ASP A 91 -35.81 49.56 -20.72
C ASP A 91 -37.19 50.09 -20.29
N ALA A 92 -37.43 51.39 -20.38
CA ALA A 92 -38.71 51.98 -20.01
C ALA A 92 -39.81 51.56 -20.99
N THR A 93 -39.50 51.55 -22.28
CA THR A 93 -40.43 51.09 -23.32
C THR A 93 -40.70 49.59 -23.21
N ARG A 94 -39.69 48.78 -22.90
CA ARG A 94 -39.85 47.34 -22.67
C ARG A 94 -40.74 47.03 -21.46
N LEU A 95 -40.55 47.76 -20.37
CA LEU A 95 -41.37 47.64 -19.17
C LEU A 95 -42.82 48.07 -19.42
N MET A 96 -43.03 49.14 -20.20
CA MET A 96 -44.38 49.52 -20.63
C MET A 96 -45.04 48.45 -21.50
N ALA A 97 -44.31 47.83 -22.43
CA ALA A 97 -44.83 46.75 -23.27
C ALA A 97 -45.28 45.54 -22.43
N VAL A 98 -44.46 45.11 -21.46
CA VAL A 98 -44.81 43.99 -20.57
C VAL A 98 -46.04 44.31 -19.71
N ARG A 99 -46.11 45.53 -19.14
CA ARG A 99 -47.29 45.97 -18.37
C ARG A 99 -48.54 46.08 -19.21
N ALA A 100 -48.42 46.54 -20.45
CA ALA A 100 -49.55 46.60 -21.38
C ALA A 100 -50.06 45.20 -21.74
N MET A 101 -49.17 44.22 -21.89
CA MET A 101 -49.55 42.82 -22.12
C MET A 101 -50.25 42.21 -20.90
N ASP A 102 -49.70 42.42 -19.71
CA ASP A 102 -50.29 41.97 -18.43
C ASP A 102 -51.69 42.58 -18.20
N ALA A 103 -51.89 43.85 -18.55
CA ALA A 103 -53.19 44.50 -18.43
C ALA A 103 -54.21 44.12 -19.53
N ALA A 104 -53.73 43.63 -20.68
CA ALA A 104 -54.57 43.32 -21.84
C ALA A 104 -55.01 41.84 -21.90
N ASP A 105 -54.33 40.95 -21.20
CA ASP A 105 -54.59 39.51 -21.20
C ASP A 105 -54.91 39.01 -19.79
N GLU A 106 -56.17 38.68 -19.53
CA GLU A 106 -56.62 38.15 -18.23
C GLU A 106 -56.16 36.70 -17.98
N SER A 107 -55.61 36.01 -18.98
CA SER A 107 -55.20 34.61 -18.88
C SER A 107 -53.78 34.42 -18.34
N TRP A 108 -53.02 35.51 -18.16
CA TRP A 108 -51.63 35.50 -17.70
C TRP A 108 -51.35 36.70 -16.79
N SER A 109 -50.47 36.52 -15.79
CA SER A 109 -49.89 37.65 -15.06
C SER A 109 -48.37 37.62 -15.03
N ILE A 110 -47.73 38.79 -15.02
CA ILE A 110 -46.30 38.97 -14.82
C ILE A 110 -45.80 38.35 -13.50
N GLU A 111 -46.67 38.20 -12.51
CA GLU A 111 -46.33 37.55 -11.24
C GLU A 111 -45.92 36.08 -11.41
N ASP A 112 -46.54 35.34 -12.35
CA ASP A 112 -46.28 33.92 -12.57
C ASP A 112 -44.83 33.61 -13.01
N PRO A 113 -44.29 34.23 -14.10
CA PRO A 113 -42.90 34.01 -14.50
C PRO A 113 -41.90 34.61 -13.50
N LEU A 114 -42.28 35.64 -12.72
CA LEU A 114 -41.42 36.15 -11.65
C LEU A 114 -41.33 35.16 -10.48
N ALA A 115 -42.43 34.53 -10.10
CA ALA A 115 -42.46 33.48 -9.08
C ALA A 115 -41.65 32.25 -9.53
N ASP A 116 -41.80 31.83 -10.78
CA ASP A 116 -41.00 30.75 -11.38
C ASP A 116 -39.50 31.10 -11.42
N ALA A 117 -39.14 32.33 -11.80
CA ALA A 117 -37.75 32.80 -11.79
C ALA A 117 -37.16 32.78 -10.36
N ALA A 118 -37.93 33.22 -9.36
CA ALA A 118 -37.51 33.18 -7.96
C ALA A 118 -37.28 31.75 -7.48
N ALA A 119 -38.17 30.81 -7.81
CA ALA A 119 -38.01 29.40 -7.46
C ALA A 119 -36.76 28.77 -8.12
N LYS A 120 -36.58 29.01 -9.43
CA LYS A 120 -35.43 28.51 -10.20
C LYS A 120 -34.10 29.09 -9.72
N THR A 121 -34.06 30.38 -9.39
CA THR A 121 -32.83 31.01 -8.86
C THR A 121 -32.45 30.47 -7.50
N LEU A 122 -33.42 30.20 -6.61
CA LEU A 122 -33.17 29.52 -5.34
C LEU A 122 -32.63 28.10 -5.55
N ALA A 123 -33.22 27.32 -6.47
CA ALA A 123 -32.74 25.98 -6.80
C ALA A 123 -31.31 25.99 -7.35
N LEU A 124 -30.98 26.93 -8.25
CA LEU A 124 -29.63 27.10 -8.78
C LEU A 124 -28.63 27.50 -7.70
N ALA A 125 -28.99 28.42 -6.81
CA ALA A 125 -28.13 28.84 -5.70
C ALA A 125 -27.85 27.69 -4.73
N ALA A 126 -28.87 26.90 -4.38
CA ALA A 126 -28.72 25.72 -3.54
C ALA A 126 -27.82 24.66 -4.20
N HIS A 127 -28.00 24.39 -5.49
CA HIS A 127 -27.15 23.47 -6.23
C HIS A 127 -25.69 23.95 -6.32
N ALA A 128 -25.46 25.25 -6.53
CA ALA A 128 -24.11 25.83 -6.52
C ALA A 128 -23.43 25.68 -5.15
N GLN A 129 -24.15 25.93 -4.05
CA GLN A 129 -23.65 25.71 -2.70
C GLN A 129 -23.31 24.23 -2.45
N GLN A 130 -24.18 23.31 -2.89
CA GLN A 130 -23.93 21.88 -2.79
C GLN A 130 -22.68 21.45 -3.56
N LEU A 131 -22.50 21.94 -4.79
CA LEU A 131 -21.29 21.67 -5.58
C LEU A 131 -20.03 22.17 -4.87
N GLN A 132 -20.07 23.37 -4.30
CA GLN A 132 -18.93 23.92 -3.57
C GLN A 132 -18.60 23.10 -2.31
N ALA A 133 -19.62 22.68 -1.55
CA ALA A 133 -19.46 21.83 -0.38
C ALA A 133 -18.88 20.45 -0.76
N ASN A 134 -19.36 19.86 -1.87
CA ASN A 134 -18.85 18.59 -2.37
C ASN A 134 -17.37 18.68 -2.76
N VAL A 135 -16.97 19.76 -3.44
CA VAL A 135 -15.56 19.99 -3.80
C VAL A 135 -14.70 20.14 -2.54
N GLN A 136 -15.14 20.90 -1.54
CA GLN A 136 -14.41 21.07 -0.28
C GLN A 136 -14.27 19.74 0.47
N ALA A 137 -15.34 18.95 0.54
CA ALA A 137 -15.31 17.62 1.16
C ALA A 137 -14.33 16.68 0.43
N LEU A 138 -14.39 16.65 -0.91
CA LEU A 138 -13.49 15.84 -1.72
C LEU A 138 -12.03 16.28 -1.56
N GLN A 139 -11.76 17.58 -1.47
CA GLN A 139 -10.42 18.12 -1.21
C GLN A 139 -9.90 17.67 0.16
N GLY A 140 -10.72 17.77 1.21
CA GLY A 140 -10.34 17.31 2.56
C GLY A 140 -10.07 15.81 2.62
N GLN A 141 -10.92 14.98 1.99
CA GLN A 141 -10.72 13.54 1.88
C GLN A 141 -9.44 13.20 1.11
N THR A 142 -9.20 13.90 0.00
CA THR A 142 -8.01 13.71 -0.83
C THR A 142 -6.74 14.05 -0.05
N GLN A 143 -6.73 15.19 0.66
CA GLN A 143 -5.58 15.58 1.48
C GLN A 143 -5.30 14.55 2.58
N THR A 144 -6.34 14.13 3.31
CA THR A 144 -6.21 13.08 4.34
C THR A 144 -5.60 11.79 3.78
N ARG A 145 -6.02 11.39 2.58
CA ARG A 145 -5.48 10.20 1.91
C ARG A 145 -4.02 10.39 1.50
N LEU A 146 -3.63 11.57 1.00
CA LEU A 146 -2.25 11.87 0.66
C LEU A 146 -1.35 11.85 1.90
N ASP A 147 -1.81 12.41 3.01
CA ASP A 147 -1.07 12.42 4.28
C ASP A 147 -0.87 10.99 4.81
N ALA A 148 -1.91 10.15 4.74
CA ALA A 148 -1.82 8.74 5.11
C ALA A 148 -0.84 7.95 4.22
N ILE A 149 -0.80 8.24 2.91
CA ILE A 149 0.16 7.63 1.99
C ILE A 149 1.59 8.06 2.35
N ALA A 150 1.82 9.34 2.64
CA ALA A 150 3.12 9.87 3.01
C ALA A 150 3.63 9.26 4.33
N ALA A 151 2.79 9.22 5.36
CA ALA A 151 3.13 8.61 6.65
C ALA A 151 3.48 7.12 6.50
N ARG A 152 2.69 6.38 5.72
CA ARG A 152 2.98 4.97 5.41
C ARG A 152 4.29 4.80 4.67
N GLN A 153 4.59 5.68 3.70
CA GLN A 153 5.84 5.65 2.96
C GLN A 153 7.04 5.86 3.89
N GLU A 154 6.97 6.86 4.76
CA GLU A 154 8.04 7.16 5.73
C GLU A 154 8.28 5.97 6.67
N GLN A 155 7.21 5.40 7.22
CA GLN A 155 7.29 4.23 8.09
C GLN A 155 7.94 3.05 7.37
N VAL A 156 7.44 2.68 6.19
CA VAL A 156 7.95 1.51 5.45
C VAL A 156 9.41 1.69 5.05
N VAL A 157 9.81 2.90 4.62
CA VAL A 157 11.21 3.18 4.30
C VAL A 157 12.10 3.12 5.54
N GLY A 158 11.62 3.62 6.68
CA GLY A 158 12.30 3.52 7.97
C GLY A 158 12.51 2.06 8.39
N ASP A 159 11.47 1.24 8.31
CA ASP A 159 11.52 -0.19 8.62
C ASP A 159 12.50 -0.94 7.71
N ILE A 160 12.46 -0.66 6.39
CA ILE A 160 13.40 -1.24 5.42
C ILE A 160 14.85 -0.87 5.77
N ARG A 161 15.13 0.40 6.10
CA ARG A 161 16.48 0.83 6.50
C ARG A 161 16.96 0.10 7.74
N LYS A 162 16.09 -0.08 8.73
CA LYS A 162 16.41 -0.84 9.95
C LYS A 162 16.76 -2.29 9.62
N GLN A 163 15.96 -2.96 8.79
CA GLN A 163 16.24 -4.33 8.35
C GLN A 163 17.57 -4.45 7.60
N ILE A 164 17.89 -3.47 6.73
CA ILE A 164 19.19 -3.42 6.04
C ILE A 164 20.32 -3.37 7.06
N THR A 165 20.27 -2.48 8.05
CA THR A 165 21.32 -2.37 9.07
C THR A 165 21.45 -3.64 9.91
N GLU A 166 20.34 -4.30 10.25
CA GLU A 166 20.36 -5.59 10.96
C GLU A 166 21.02 -6.69 10.11
N LEU A 167 20.69 -6.77 8.82
CA LEU A 167 21.32 -7.71 7.89
C LEU A 167 22.81 -7.43 7.69
N GLU A 168 23.20 -6.15 7.56
CA GLU A 168 24.60 -5.73 7.46
C GLU A 168 25.40 -6.13 8.71
N ALA A 169 24.81 -5.98 9.90
CA ALA A 169 25.42 -6.42 11.15
C ALA A 169 25.61 -7.95 11.20
N LEU A 170 24.63 -8.72 10.71
CA LEU A 170 24.76 -10.18 10.59
C LEU A 170 25.87 -10.58 9.62
N VAL A 171 25.95 -9.93 8.46
CA VAL A 171 27.05 -10.16 7.48
C VAL A 171 28.41 -9.87 8.12
N ALA A 172 28.57 -8.73 8.80
CA ALA A 172 29.82 -8.38 9.45
C ALA A 172 30.24 -9.41 10.52
N ARG A 173 29.27 -9.92 11.28
CA ARG A 173 29.50 -10.96 12.30
C ARG A 173 29.94 -12.28 11.69
N GLU A 174 29.29 -12.75 10.63
CA GLU A 174 29.69 -14.01 9.96
C GLU A 174 31.05 -13.89 9.28
N LEU A 175 31.39 -12.73 8.69
CA LEU A 175 32.72 -12.47 8.15
C LEU A 175 33.80 -12.54 9.25
N SER A 176 33.54 -11.91 10.40
CA SER A 176 34.46 -11.94 11.54
C SER A 176 34.64 -13.36 12.08
N ARG A 177 33.55 -14.11 12.20
CA ARG A 177 33.58 -15.52 12.63
C ARG A 177 34.37 -16.37 11.66
N ALA A 178 34.07 -16.30 10.36
CA ALA A 178 34.78 -17.06 9.33
C ALA A 178 36.28 -16.75 9.31
N ALA A 179 36.66 -15.47 9.51
CA ALA A 179 38.06 -15.08 9.62
C ALA A 179 38.75 -15.69 10.85
N ALA A 180 38.08 -15.70 12.01
CA ALA A 180 38.60 -16.31 13.24
C ALA A 180 38.74 -17.83 13.12
N ASP A 181 37.73 -18.51 12.55
CA ASP A 181 37.75 -19.95 12.32
C ASP A 181 38.88 -20.31 11.35
N THR A 182 39.05 -19.54 10.26
CA THR A 182 40.15 -19.71 9.30
C THR A 182 41.51 -19.54 9.96
N ALA A 183 41.69 -18.48 10.76
CA ALA A 183 42.94 -18.24 11.47
C ALA A 183 43.28 -19.37 12.45
N THR A 184 42.27 -19.89 13.15
CA THR A 184 42.42 -21.02 14.08
C THR A 184 42.86 -22.28 13.34
N GLN A 185 42.18 -22.64 12.25
CA GLN A 185 42.54 -23.80 11.42
C GLN A 185 43.95 -23.67 10.82
N GLN A 186 44.33 -22.48 10.35
CA GLN A 186 45.68 -22.22 9.85
C GLN A 186 46.75 -22.34 10.95
N ALA A 187 46.46 -21.88 12.17
CA ALA A 187 47.36 -22.00 13.31
C ALA A 187 47.53 -23.47 13.74
N GLU A 188 46.44 -24.24 13.81
CA GLU A 188 46.45 -25.68 14.11
C GLU A 188 47.28 -26.46 13.08
N LEU A 189 47.05 -26.21 11.80
CA LEU A 189 47.81 -26.84 10.72
C LEU A 189 49.30 -26.50 10.80
N LYS A 190 49.65 -25.24 11.06
CA LYS A 190 51.05 -24.81 11.22
C LYS A 190 51.71 -25.50 12.43
N ALA A 191 51.01 -25.57 13.57
CA ALA A 191 51.52 -26.24 14.75
C ALA A 191 51.78 -27.74 14.50
N ALA A 192 50.86 -28.42 13.82
CA ALA A 192 51.03 -29.83 13.43
C ALA A 192 52.21 -30.05 12.48
N GLN A 193 52.39 -29.15 11.49
CA GLN A 193 53.54 -29.17 10.58
C GLN A 193 54.86 -28.98 11.34
N ASP A 194 54.93 -27.98 12.23
CA ASP A 194 56.12 -27.69 13.02
C ASP A 194 56.48 -28.84 13.97
N GLN A 195 55.48 -29.49 14.59
CA GLN A 195 55.68 -30.68 15.41
C GLN A 195 56.19 -31.85 14.57
N THR A 196 55.55 -32.15 13.44
CA THR A 196 55.96 -33.24 12.55
C THR A 196 57.39 -33.05 12.05
N ALA A 197 57.76 -31.82 11.69
CA ALA A 197 59.12 -31.50 11.26
C ALA A 197 60.17 -31.76 12.36
N ARG A 198 59.83 -31.47 13.63
CA ARG A 198 60.70 -31.78 14.78
C ARG A 198 60.86 -33.28 14.96
N GLU A 199 59.75 -34.03 14.99
CA GLU A 199 59.77 -35.49 15.15
C GLU A 199 60.55 -36.18 14.03
N LEU A 200 60.35 -35.77 12.77
CA LEU A 200 61.14 -36.27 11.64
C LEU A 200 62.64 -35.95 11.78
N GLY A 201 62.97 -34.74 12.25
CA GLY A 201 64.36 -34.36 12.53
C GLY A 201 65.00 -35.21 13.63
N GLU A 202 64.24 -35.57 14.67
CA GLU A 202 64.68 -36.47 15.73
C GLU A 202 64.89 -37.89 15.22
N ILE A 203 63.94 -38.44 14.44
CA ILE A 203 64.04 -39.76 13.80
C ILE A 203 65.27 -39.82 12.89
N ALA A 204 65.50 -38.80 12.06
CA ALA A 204 66.66 -38.75 11.17
C ALA A 204 67.99 -38.77 11.94
N ARG A 205 68.09 -37.98 13.02
CA ARG A 205 69.27 -37.98 13.91
C ARG A 205 69.49 -39.35 14.58
N LEU A 206 68.41 -39.98 15.06
CA LEU A 206 68.47 -41.31 15.66
C LEU A 206 68.90 -42.38 14.65
N SER A 207 68.31 -42.37 13.45
CA SER A 207 68.67 -43.26 12.35
C SER A 207 70.16 -43.12 11.99
N GLN A 208 70.68 -41.90 11.89
CA GLN A 208 72.09 -41.67 11.59
C GLN A 208 73.02 -42.18 12.71
N ARG A 209 72.63 -42.01 13.98
CA ARG A 209 73.38 -42.58 15.13
C ARG A 209 73.39 -44.11 15.07
N LEU A 210 72.25 -44.74 14.80
CA LEU A 210 72.15 -46.20 14.68
C LEU A 210 72.98 -46.72 13.49
N GLN A 211 72.93 -46.06 12.34
CA GLN A 211 73.76 -46.39 11.17
C GLN A 211 75.26 -46.23 11.45
N SER A 212 75.64 -45.17 12.18
CA SER A 212 77.04 -44.96 12.59
C SER A 212 77.50 -46.06 13.53
N LEU A 213 76.65 -46.48 14.47
CA LEU A 213 76.92 -47.58 15.39
C LEU A 213 77.05 -48.92 14.64
N SER A 214 76.15 -49.21 13.69
CA SER A 214 76.28 -50.40 12.85
C SER A 214 77.53 -50.37 11.96
N GLY A 215 77.96 -49.20 11.47
CA GLY A 215 79.19 -49.07 10.70
C GLY A 215 80.46 -49.25 11.55
N GLN A 216 80.43 -48.86 12.83
CA GLN A 216 81.56 -49.01 13.77
C GLN A 216 81.70 -50.44 14.33
N PHE A 217 80.58 -51.13 14.56
CA PHE A 217 80.55 -52.44 15.23
C PHE A 217 80.02 -53.59 14.37
N GLY A 218 79.58 -53.32 13.13
CA GLY A 218 79.18 -54.35 12.18
C GLY A 218 80.39 -55.07 11.61
N ALA A 219 80.38 -56.40 11.62
CA ALA A 219 81.45 -57.20 11.05
C ALA A 219 81.55 -56.96 9.52
N PRO A 220 82.77 -56.84 8.95
CA PRO A 220 82.91 -56.82 7.50
C PRO A 220 82.50 -58.18 6.96
N THR A 221 81.47 -58.23 6.12
CA THR A 221 81.16 -59.44 5.34
C THR A 221 82.40 -59.75 4.48
N PRO A 222 83.07 -60.90 4.68
CA PRO A 222 84.20 -61.26 3.83
C PRO A 222 83.69 -61.46 2.41
N ALA A 223 84.29 -60.76 1.45
CA ALA A 223 84.08 -61.01 0.03
C ALA A 223 84.52 -62.44 -0.29
N THR A 224 83.57 -63.32 -0.55
CA THR A 224 83.83 -64.64 -1.11
C THR A 224 84.34 -64.45 -2.53
N LYS A 225 85.67 -64.56 -2.70
CA LYS A 225 86.30 -64.74 -4.02
C LYS A 225 86.23 -66.23 -4.35
N GLU A 226 85.66 -66.56 -5.51
CA GLU A 226 86.11 -67.70 -6.32
C GLU A 226 87.26 -67.25 -7.23
#